data_AF-A0A0G0PUM9-F1
#
_entry.id   AF-A0A0G0PUM9-F1
#
_cell.length_a   1.000
_cell.length_b   1.000
_cell.length_c   1.000
_cell.angle_alpha   90.00
_cell.angle_beta   90.00
_cell.angle_gamma   90.00
#
_symmetry.space_group_name_H-M   'P 1'
#
loop_
_entity.id
_entity.type
_entity.pdbx_description
1 polymer ?
#
loop_
_entity_poly.entity_id
_entity_poly.type
_entity_poly.pdbx_seq_one_letter_code
_entity_poly.pdbx_strand_id
1 'polypeptide(L)'
;MRSHVVVVIPHGSRMIVKSGDKIKKGEKLSESWASENEVIPVASLLGVSPQKTPKYLVKKIGEKVSEGEIIAQKKDLFSSVAIKSPTDGQIAEINLKDGSLIVSAGIGTEGIVSPVSGVINDAVRGKIEIEFEGESFEGEEGGGQEAFGEMVYLPGKKINVLDEIPDVDGKIVFGMEITEAASAKLDAMGVVGLIFHKNTEEVYSPYIRVKEDVMDRLKSDVGKTVYLYPDSKKIVVPK
;
A
#
# COMPACT_ATOMS: atom_id res chain seq x y z
N MET A 1 0.97 -18.92 18.90
CA MET A 1 1.02 -19.74 17.67
C MET A 1 1.90 -19.03 16.67
N ARG A 2 2.69 -19.76 15.87
CA ARG A 2 3.37 -19.17 14.70
C ARG A 2 2.39 -19.14 13.53
N SER A 3 2.31 -17.98 12.90
CA SER A 3 1.40 -17.67 11.80
C SER A 3 2.15 -16.89 10.73
N HIS A 4 1.55 -16.75 9.55
CA HIS A 4 2.16 -16.03 8.44
C HIS A 4 1.19 -15.00 7.85
N VAL A 5 1.72 -13.89 7.37
CA VAL A 5 0.98 -12.92 6.57
C VAL A 5 1.74 -12.67 5.28
N VAL A 6 1.00 -12.61 4.17
CA VAL A 6 1.54 -12.24 2.87
C VAL A 6 1.19 -10.78 2.58
N VAL A 7 2.21 -9.95 2.47
CA VAL A 7 2.09 -8.57 2.04
C VAL A 7 2.41 -8.48 0.55
N VAL A 8 1.44 -8.00 -0.23
CA VAL A 8 1.60 -7.78 -1.68
C VAL A 8 2.26 -6.43 -1.92
N ILE A 9 3.31 -6.41 -2.73
CA ILE A 9 4.06 -5.22 -3.09
C ILE A 9 3.63 -4.74 -4.48
N PRO A 10 3.07 -3.51 -4.62
CA PRO A 10 2.63 -2.96 -5.87
C PRO A 10 3.74 -2.87 -6.91
N HIS A 11 3.35 -2.99 -8.19
CA HIS A 11 4.22 -2.67 -9.30
C HIS A 11 4.76 -1.24 -9.19
N GLY A 12 6.05 -1.04 -9.47
CA GLY A 12 6.72 0.26 -9.29
C GLY A 12 7.32 0.47 -7.89
N SER A 13 7.18 -0.50 -6.98
CA SER A 13 7.84 -0.50 -5.68
C SER A 13 9.05 -1.44 -5.66
N ARG A 14 10.09 -1.09 -4.89
CA ARG A 14 11.25 -1.94 -4.59
C ARG A 14 11.18 -2.43 -3.15
N MET A 15 11.31 -3.73 -2.95
CA MET A 15 11.48 -4.30 -1.61
C MET A 15 12.85 -3.91 -1.03
N ILE A 16 12.89 -3.50 0.24
CA ILE A 16 14.11 -3.10 0.94
C ILE A 16 14.52 -4.08 2.05
N VAL A 17 13.81 -5.18 2.15
CA VAL A 17 14.02 -6.26 3.12
C VAL A 17 14.29 -7.59 2.40
N LYS A 18 14.82 -8.57 3.11
CA LYS A 18 15.14 -9.92 2.60
C LYS A 18 14.74 -11.01 3.57
N SER A 19 14.69 -12.26 3.08
CA SER A 19 14.44 -13.44 3.92
C SER A 19 15.43 -13.52 5.09
N GLY A 20 14.91 -13.81 6.27
CA GLY A 20 15.65 -13.88 7.54
C GLY A 20 15.71 -12.56 8.33
N ASP A 21 15.29 -11.43 7.75
CA ASP A 21 15.27 -10.16 8.47
C ASP A 21 14.22 -10.18 9.59
N LYS A 22 14.58 -9.61 10.75
CA LYS A 22 13.66 -9.36 11.87
C LYS A 22 13.09 -7.96 11.74
N ILE A 23 11.77 -7.84 11.74
CA ILE A 23 11.06 -6.58 11.50
C ILE A 23 10.06 -6.29 12.62
N LYS A 24 9.77 -5.02 12.83
CA LYS A 24 8.72 -4.56 13.76
C LYS A 24 7.45 -4.16 13.00
N LYS A 25 6.31 -4.20 13.69
CA LYS A 25 5.08 -3.57 13.21
C LYS A 25 5.35 -2.08 12.90
N GLY A 26 4.92 -1.63 11.72
CA GLY A 26 5.14 -0.28 11.20
C GLY A 26 6.50 -0.08 10.50
N GLU A 27 7.38 -1.09 10.47
CA GLU A 27 8.67 -0.99 9.79
C GLU A 27 8.51 -1.06 8.27
N LYS A 28 9.25 -0.21 7.53
CA LYS A 28 9.14 -0.10 6.08
C LYS A 28 9.69 -1.35 5.38
N LEU A 29 8.87 -1.97 4.54
CA LEU A 29 9.17 -3.19 3.78
C LEU A 29 9.54 -2.91 2.33
N SER A 30 8.98 -1.86 1.74
CA SER A 30 9.27 -1.42 0.38
C SER A 30 9.44 0.08 0.29
N GLU A 31 10.03 0.54 -0.81
CA GLU A 31 10.04 1.92 -1.24
C GLU A 31 9.35 2.02 -2.59
N SER A 32 8.52 3.02 -2.77
CA SER A 32 7.89 3.35 -4.04
C SER A 32 8.36 4.71 -4.47
N TRP A 33 8.64 4.87 -5.76
CA TRP A 33 8.94 6.18 -6.34
C TRP A 33 7.82 6.54 -7.31
N ALA A 34 7.21 7.70 -7.10
CA ALA A 34 6.48 8.37 -8.16
C ALA A 34 7.50 9.15 -8.99
N SER A 35 7.38 9.11 -10.31
CA SER A 35 8.15 10.01 -11.17
C SER A 35 7.31 11.25 -11.45
N GLU A 36 7.76 12.41 -11.00
CA GLU A 36 7.23 13.69 -11.47
C GLU A 36 8.09 14.17 -12.64
N ASN A 37 7.44 14.53 -13.73
CA ASN A 37 8.11 14.92 -14.96
C ASN A 37 8.02 16.44 -15.11
N GLU A 38 9.15 17.11 -15.00
CA GLU A 38 9.28 18.53 -15.27
C GLU A 38 9.57 18.76 -16.76
N VAL A 39 8.69 19.49 -17.44
CA VAL A 39 8.80 19.80 -18.87
C VAL A 39 9.42 21.19 -19.04
N ILE A 40 10.64 21.23 -19.58
CA ILE A 40 11.42 22.45 -19.73
C ILE A 40 11.46 22.85 -21.21
N PRO A 41 10.87 24.00 -21.63
CA PRO A 41 10.80 24.39 -23.03
C PRO A 41 12.12 24.98 -23.56
N VAL A 42 13.16 24.13 -23.68
CA VAL A 42 14.55 24.54 -24.00
C VAL A 42 14.65 25.32 -25.31
N ALA A 43 13.99 24.88 -26.39
CA ALA A 43 14.02 25.60 -27.67
C ALA A 43 13.50 27.04 -27.56
N SER A 44 12.38 27.22 -26.87
CA SER A 44 11.77 28.53 -26.62
C SER A 44 12.69 29.41 -25.78
N LEU A 45 13.21 28.88 -24.67
CA LEU A 45 14.08 29.60 -23.74
C LEU A 45 15.43 29.98 -24.35
N LEU A 46 15.98 29.18 -25.27
CA LEU A 46 17.24 29.49 -25.98
C LEU A 46 17.04 30.28 -27.28
N GLY A 47 15.80 30.47 -27.74
CA GLY A 47 15.49 31.09 -29.02
C GLY A 47 16.05 30.32 -30.22
N VAL A 48 15.92 29.00 -30.22
CA VAL A 48 16.40 28.10 -31.29
C VAL A 48 15.28 27.21 -31.83
N SER A 49 15.48 26.61 -33.00
CA SER A 49 14.50 25.66 -33.53
C SER A 49 14.50 24.35 -32.72
N PRO A 50 13.33 23.69 -32.54
CA PRO A 50 13.22 22.43 -31.82
C PRO A 50 14.26 21.37 -32.20
N GLN A 51 14.55 21.20 -33.50
CA GLN A 51 15.51 20.20 -33.97
C GLN A 51 16.97 20.52 -33.61
N LYS A 52 17.27 21.78 -33.26
CA LYS A 52 18.62 22.19 -32.83
C LYS A 52 18.84 22.06 -31.33
N THR A 53 17.78 21.82 -30.55
CA THR A 53 17.82 21.68 -29.08
C THR A 53 18.93 20.72 -28.60
N PRO A 54 19.10 19.50 -29.15
CA PRO A 54 20.11 18.56 -28.67
C PRO A 54 21.55 19.10 -28.73
N LYS A 55 21.85 20.05 -29.62
CA LYS A 55 23.19 20.64 -29.77
C LYS A 55 23.57 21.57 -28.61
N TYR A 56 22.58 22.06 -27.87
CA TYR A 56 22.79 23.01 -26.78
C TYR A 56 22.63 22.37 -25.40
N LEU A 57 22.33 21.07 -25.34
CA LEU A 57 22.26 20.36 -24.06
C LEU A 57 23.66 20.13 -23.50
N VAL A 58 23.82 20.42 -22.21
CA VAL A 58 25.04 20.15 -21.44
C VAL A 58 24.98 18.73 -20.84
N LYS A 59 23.76 18.20 -20.65
CA LYS A 59 23.48 16.88 -20.10
C LYS A 59 22.82 15.97 -21.14
N LYS A 60 23.12 14.69 -21.09
CA LYS A 60 22.55 13.67 -22.00
C LYS A 60 21.33 12.99 -21.38
N ILE A 61 20.48 12.43 -22.25
CA ILE A 61 19.42 11.50 -21.81
C ILE A 61 20.05 10.39 -20.95
N GLY A 62 19.44 10.12 -19.81
CA GLY A 62 19.92 9.18 -18.80
C GLY A 62 20.92 9.75 -17.80
N GLU A 63 21.36 11.00 -17.91
CA GLU A 63 22.25 11.62 -16.92
C GLU A 63 21.46 12.24 -15.76
N LYS A 64 22.03 12.12 -14.55
CA LYS A 64 21.51 12.78 -13.35
C LYS A 64 21.81 14.28 -13.38
N VAL A 65 20.87 15.05 -12.85
CA VAL A 65 20.95 16.51 -12.72
C VAL A 65 20.53 16.93 -11.32
N SER A 66 21.20 17.94 -10.78
CA SER A 66 20.78 18.58 -9.54
C SER A 66 19.99 19.86 -9.80
N GLU A 67 19.12 20.25 -8.86
CA GLU A 67 18.46 21.54 -8.87
C GLU A 67 19.49 22.68 -9.03
N GLY A 68 19.22 23.61 -9.94
CA GLY A 68 20.12 24.71 -10.25
C GLY A 68 21.31 24.36 -11.15
N GLU A 69 21.52 23.08 -11.50
CA GLU A 69 22.57 22.65 -12.42
C GLU A 69 22.24 23.06 -13.87
N ILE A 70 23.24 23.49 -14.64
CA ILE A 70 23.04 23.89 -16.04
C ILE A 70 22.77 22.65 -16.89
N ILE A 71 21.59 22.61 -17.52
CA ILE A 71 21.14 21.50 -18.37
C ILE A 71 21.24 21.84 -19.87
N ALA A 72 21.18 23.12 -20.22
CA ALA A 72 21.34 23.59 -21.59
C ALA A 72 22.00 24.97 -21.61
N GLN A 73 22.84 25.23 -22.61
CA GLN A 73 23.53 26.50 -22.76
C GLN A 73 23.75 26.86 -24.23
N LYS A 74 23.44 28.11 -24.59
CA LYS A 74 23.83 28.74 -25.84
C LYS A 74 24.85 29.84 -25.56
N LYS A 75 25.95 29.84 -26.32
CA LYS A 75 27.00 30.87 -26.28
C LYS A 75 27.14 31.50 -27.66
N ASP A 76 26.94 32.80 -27.73
CA ASP A 76 27.20 33.63 -28.91
C ASP A 76 28.39 34.58 -28.60
N LEU A 77 28.91 35.29 -29.61
CA LEU A 77 30.09 36.16 -29.48
C LEU A 77 29.97 37.25 -28.40
N PHE A 78 28.75 37.68 -28.07
CA PHE A 78 28.49 38.77 -27.11
C PHE A 78 27.47 38.42 -26.02
N SER A 79 26.94 37.19 -25.98
CA SER A 79 25.91 36.80 -25.01
C SER A 79 25.96 35.30 -24.70
N SER A 80 25.47 34.92 -23.52
CA SER A 80 25.23 33.52 -23.18
C SER A 80 23.90 33.39 -22.45
N VAL A 81 23.12 32.39 -22.84
CA VAL A 81 21.88 32.00 -22.17
C VAL A 81 22.10 30.60 -21.62
N ALA A 82 21.87 30.43 -20.32
CA ALA A 82 21.96 29.15 -19.63
C ALA A 82 20.61 28.82 -18.99
N ILE A 83 20.19 27.57 -19.14
CA ILE A 83 18.98 27.03 -18.51
C ILE A 83 19.43 26.07 -17.43
N LYS A 84 18.87 26.25 -16.24
CA LYS A 84 19.14 25.42 -15.06
C LYS A 84 18.00 24.42 -14.84
N SER A 85 18.32 23.27 -14.25
CA SER A 85 17.31 22.32 -13.80
C SER A 85 16.47 22.95 -12.69
N PRO A 86 15.12 22.87 -12.75
CA PRO A 86 14.25 23.33 -11.68
C PRO A 86 14.14 22.32 -10.53
N THR A 87 14.62 21.09 -10.71
CA THR A 87 14.51 20.00 -9.73
C THR A 87 15.72 19.05 -9.83
N ASP A 88 15.95 18.27 -8.77
CA ASP A 88 16.82 17.10 -8.81
C ASP A 88 16.17 15.99 -9.64
N GLY A 89 16.92 15.30 -10.48
CA GLY A 89 16.35 14.21 -11.27
C GLY A 89 17.28 13.61 -12.31
N GLN A 90 16.69 13.04 -13.35
CA GLN A 90 17.39 12.48 -14.50
C GLN A 90 16.79 13.05 -15.79
N ILE A 91 17.62 13.34 -16.79
CA ILE A 91 17.12 13.69 -18.13
C ILE A 91 16.44 12.46 -18.73
N ALA A 92 15.11 12.47 -18.83
CA ALA A 92 14.33 11.33 -19.30
C ALA A 92 14.19 11.31 -20.82
N GLU A 93 13.86 12.46 -21.40
CA GLU A 93 13.56 12.56 -22.83
C GLU A 93 13.80 13.97 -23.37
N ILE A 94 14.02 14.09 -24.68
CA ILE A 94 13.95 15.34 -25.42
C ILE A 94 12.84 15.21 -26.47
N ASN A 95 11.81 16.05 -26.39
CA ASN A 95 10.78 16.09 -27.41
C ASN A 95 11.26 16.99 -28.57
N LEU A 96 11.59 16.38 -29.72
CA LEU A 96 12.09 17.11 -30.88
C LEU A 96 11.00 17.86 -31.66
N LYS A 97 9.72 17.67 -31.33
CA LYS A 97 8.61 18.40 -31.98
C LYS A 97 8.54 19.84 -31.49
N ASP A 98 8.63 20.05 -30.18
CA ASP A 98 8.55 21.36 -29.53
C ASP A 98 9.88 21.83 -28.91
N GLY A 99 10.88 20.94 -28.84
CA GLY A 99 12.19 21.24 -28.28
C GLY A 99 12.18 21.35 -26.76
N SER A 100 11.27 20.64 -26.10
CA SER A 100 11.25 20.52 -24.64
C SER A 100 12.15 19.37 -24.14
N LEU A 101 12.68 19.53 -22.93
CA LEU A 101 13.46 18.55 -22.19
C LEU A 101 12.63 18.09 -21.00
N ILE A 102 12.53 16.78 -20.79
CA ILE A 102 11.84 16.20 -19.63
C ILE A 102 12.88 15.81 -18.58
N VAL A 103 12.78 16.38 -17.40
CA VAL A 103 13.53 15.95 -16.21
C VAL A 103 12.59 15.15 -15.33
N SER A 104 12.93 13.89 -15.08
CA SER A 104 12.15 13.02 -14.20
C SER A 104 12.77 13.03 -12.80
N ALA A 105 12.01 13.58 -11.85
CA ALA A 105 12.35 13.56 -10.44
C ALA A 105 11.66 12.35 -9.79
N GLY A 106 12.44 11.49 -9.13
CA GLY A 106 11.86 10.44 -8.29
C GLY A 106 11.38 11.04 -6.98
N ILE A 107 10.08 11.26 -6.83
CA ILE A 107 9.46 11.57 -5.54
C ILE A 107 9.35 10.27 -4.76
N GLY A 108 10.06 10.18 -3.64
CA GLY A 108 9.83 9.09 -2.69
C GLY A 108 8.39 9.14 -2.20
N THR A 109 7.62 8.09 -2.48
CA THR A 109 6.28 7.91 -1.90
C THR A 109 6.38 7.05 -0.63
N GLU A 110 5.32 7.05 0.17
CA GLU A 110 5.22 6.13 1.30
C GLU A 110 5.19 4.70 0.77
N GLY A 111 6.23 3.95 1.14
CA GLY A 111 6.30 2.53 0.83
C GLY A 111 5.49 1.71 1.84
N ILE A 112 5.37 0.42 1.59
CA ILE A 112 4.55 -0.44 2.44
C ILE A 112 5.27 -0.71 3.75
N VAL A 113 4.52 -0.67 4.85
CA VAL A 113 5.00 -1.01 6.19
C VAL A 113 4.51 -2.37 6.64
N SER A 114 5.24 -2.99 7.57
CA SER A 114 4.88 -4.28 8.12
C SER A 114 3.65 -4.18 9.02
N PRO A 115 2.64 -5.04 8.84
CA PRO A 115 1.47 -5.04 9.71
C PRO A 115 1.74 -5.77 11.05
N VAL A 116 2.84 -6.53 11.15
CA VAL A 116 3.22 -7.33 12.32
C VAL A 116 4.71 -7.21 12.65
N SER A 117 5.07 -7.54 13.88
CA SER A 117 6.47 -7.82 14.23
C SER A 117 6.75 -9.30 13.99
N GLY A 118 7.87 -9.63 13.35
CA GLY A 118 8.13 -11.00 12.92
C GLY A 118 9.46 -11.20 12.22
N VAL A 119 9.57 -12.31 11.51
CA VAL A 119 10.71 -12.67 10.67
C VAL A 119 10.22 -12.85 9.24
N ILE A 120 10.93 -12.30 8.28
CA ILE A 120 10.62 -12.51 6.87
C ILE A 120 10.98 -13.94 6.50
N ASN A 121 9.98 -14.74 6.17
CA ASN A 121 10.16 -16.11 5.69
C ASN A 121 10.63 -16.09 4.24
N ASP A 122 9.95 -15.30 3.40
CA ASP A 122 10.29 -15.16 1.99
C ASP A 122 10.00 -13.75 1.44
N ALA A 123 10.81 -13.28 0.49
CA ALA A 123 10.70 -11.94 -0.11
C ALA A 123 11.06 -12.00 -1.61
N VAL A 124 10.10 -12.42 -2.43
CA VAL A 124 10.30 -12.63 -3.88
C VAL A 124 9.08 -12.20 -4.68
N ARG A 125 9.34 -11.77 -5.93
CA ARG A 125 8.32 -11.51 -6.97
C ARG A 125 7.17 -10.58 -6.53
N GLY A 126 7.48 -9.56 -5.73
CA GLY A 126 6.49 -8.58 -5.30
C GLY A 126 5.58 -9.09 -4.17
N LYS A 127 6.00 -10.10 -3.41
CA LYS A 127 5.34 -10.55 -2.18
C LYS A 127 6.37 -10.71 -1.07
N ILE A 128 5.95 -10.38 0.15
CA ILE A 128 6.74 -10.59 1.37
C ILE A 128 5.89 -11.43 2.31
N GLU A 129 6.40 -12.61 2.66
CA GLU A 129 5.79 -13.48 3.67
C GLU A 129 6.49 -13.27 5.01
N ILE A 130 5.71 -12.93 6.02
CA ILE A 130 6.21 -12.63 7.36
C ILE A 130 5.66 -13.68 8.33
N GLU A 131 6.55 -14.44 8.95
CA GLU A 131 6.22 -15.30 10.09
C GLU A 131 6.16 -14.45 11.37
N PHE A 132 5.07 -14.56 12.12
CA PHE A 132 4.86 -13.83 13.37
C PHE A 132 4.27 -14.74 14.46
N GLU A 133 4.39 -14.30 15.71
CA GLU A 133 3.74 -14.94 16.84
C GLU A 133 2.51 -14.17 17.31
N GLY A 134 1.42 -14.89 17.54
CA GLY A 134 0.19 -14.32 18.08
C GLY A 134 -0.54 -15.26 19.04
N GLU A 135 -1.52 -14.70 19.76
CA GLU A 135 -2.56 -15.50 20.41
C GLU A 135 -3.50 -16.05 19.34
N SER A 136 -3.89 -17.32 19.46
CA SER A 136 -4.76 -17.99 18.50
C SER A 136 -6.07 -18.34 19.17
N PHE A 137 -7.16 -18.14 18.44
CA PHE A 137 -8.52 -18.49 18.82
C PHE A 137 -9.10 -19.44 17.77
N GLU A 138 -9.77 -20.48 18.23
CA GLU A 138 -10.38 -21.50 17.38
C GLU A 138 -11.84 -21.14 17.06
N GLY A 139 -12.19 -21.19 15.79
CA GLY A 139 -13.55 -21.06 15.29
C GLY A 139 -14.22 -22.41 15.08
N GLU A 140 -15.55 -22.39 15.03
CA GLU A 140 -16.37 -23.54 14.71
C GLU A 140 -16.52 -23.72 13.19
N GLU A 141 -16.50 -22.62 12.47
CA GLU A 141 -16.75 -22.53 11.03
C GLU A 141 -16.01 -21.33 10.44
N GLY A 142 -15.65 -21.42 9.17
CA GLY A 142 -15.07 -20.32 8.43
C GLY A 142 -15.30 -20.49 6.93
N GLY A 143 -15.37 -19.38 6.22
CA GLY A 143 -15.48 -19.36 4.77
C GLY A 143 -14.87 -18.09 4.18
N GLY A 144 -14.53 -18.15 2.89
CA GLY A 144 -13.85 -17.07 2.18
C GLY A 144 -12.32 -17.15 2.26
N GLN A 145 -11.64 -16.10 1.78
CA GLN A 145 -10.19 -16.04 1.71
C GLN A 145 -9.58 -15.55 3.04
N GLU A 146 -8.26 -15.70 3.21
CA GLU A 146 -7.56 -15.07 4.33
C GLU A 146 -7.77 -13.54 4.31
N ALA A 147 -7.95 -12.97 5.49
CA ALA A 147 -8.20 -11.56 5.65
C ALA A 147 -7.53 -11.03 6.91
N PHE A 148 -7.20 -9.75 6.92
CA PHE A 148 -6.72 -9.08 8.11
C PHE A 148 -7.14 -7.62 8.12
N GLY A 149 -7.27 -7.06 9.31
CA GLY A 149 -7.69 -5.68 9.49
C GLY A 149 -7.82 -5.35 10.96
N GLU A 150 -8.03 -4.07 11.27
CA GLU A 150 -8.39 -3.66 12.63
C GLU A 150 -9.76 -4.24 12.99
N MET A 151 -9.85 -4.87 14.16
CA MET A 151 -11.09 -5.45 14.65
C MET A 151 -11.97 -4.37 15.28
N VAL A 152 -13.16 -4.15 14.74
CA VAL A 152 -14.14 -3.20 15.26
C VAL A 152 -15.36 -3.94 15.79
N TYR A 153 -15.78 -3.59 17.01
CA TYR A 153 -16.95 -4.19 17.63
C TYR A 153 -18.21 -3.41 17.25
N LEU A 154 -19.20 -4.11 16.69
CA LEU A 154 -20.55 -3.57 16.56
C LEU A 154 -21.40 -4.04 17.75
N PRO A 155 -21.86 -3.11 18.60
CA PRO A 155 -22.60 -3.46 19.81
C PRO A 155 -23.99 -4.00 19.48
N GLY A 156 -24.51 -4.83 20.39
CA GLY A 156 -25.85 -5.40 20.30
C GLY A 156 -25.87 -6.91 20.19
N LYS A 157 -27.05 -7.51 20.41
CA LYS A 157 -27.25 -8.96 20.28
C LYS A 157 -27.33 -9.41 18.83
N LYS A 158 -27.78 -8.52 17.93
CA LYS A 158 -28.02 -8.77 16.52
C LYS A 158 -27.81 -7.49 15.73
N ILE A 159 -26.97 -7.56 14.70
CA ILE A 159 -26.65 -6.46 13.81
C ILE A 159 -27.58 -6.52 12.59
N ASN A 160 -28.28 -5.43 12.35
CA ASN A 160 -29.28 -5.28 11.30
C ASN A 160 -28.86 -4.21 10.29
N VAL A 161 -29.43 -4.29 9.08
CA VAL A 161 -29.17 -3.34 7.99
C VAL A 161 -29.48 -1.88 8.35
N LEU A 162 -30.41 -1.65 9.28
CA LEU A 162 -30.83 -0.32 9.71
C LEU A 162 -29.92 0.30 10.76
N ASP A 163 -28.99 -0.47 11.34
CA ASP A 163 -28.09 0.03 12.37
C ASP A 163 -27.13 1.07 11.76
N GLU A 164 -26.76 2.06 12.58
CA GLU A 164 -25.70 2.99 12.24
C GLU A 164 -24.37 2.26 12.36
N ILE A 165 -23.75 2.01 11.20
CA ILE A 165 -22.48 1.28 11.11
C ILE A 165 -21.39 2.32 10.88
N PRO A 166 -20.32 2.33 11.71
CA PRO A 166 -19.17 3.20 11.50
C PRO A 166 -18.45 2.86 10.19
N ASP A 167 -17.39 3.61 9.87
CA ASP A 167 -16.50 3.24 8.77
C ASP A 167 -15.83 1.88 9.05
N VAL A 168 -16.11 0.91 8.17
CA VAL A 168 -15.63 -0.48 8.24
C VAL A 168 -14.76 -0.85 7.04
N ASP A 169 -14.42 0.11 6.16
CA ASP A 169 -13.58 -0.15 5.00
C ASP A 169 -12.20 -0.67 5.44
N GLY A 170 -11.80 -1.83 4.93
CA GLY A 170 -10.55 -2.48 5.31
C GLY A 170 -10.53 -3.08 6.73
N LYS A 171 -11.67 -3.17 7.43
CA LYS A 171 -11.75 -3.63 8.82
C LYS A 171 -12.35 -5.02 8.97
N ILE A 172 -12.12 -5.61 10.14
CA ILE A 172 -12.75 -6.86 10.57
C ILE A 172 -13.88 -6.52 11.54
N VAL A 173 -15.12 -6.86 11.20
CA VAL A 173 -16.27 -6.60 12.07
C VAL A 173 -16.47 -7.78 13.03
N PHE A 174 -16.55 -7.46 14.31
CA PHE A 174 -16.78 -8.38 15.41
C PHE A 174 -18.17 -8.13 16.00
N GLY A 175 -19.03 -9.16 16.10
CA GLY A 175 -20.42 -8.99 16.53
C GLY A 175 -21.11 -10.29 16.95
N MET A 176 -22.15 -10.22 17.78
CA MET A 176 -22.81 -11.44 18.30
C MET A 176 -23.55 -12.25 17.22
N GLU A 177 -24.49 -11.59 16.54
CA GLU A 177 -25.27 -12.16 15.45
C GLU A 177 -25.30 -11.16 14.29
N ILE A 178 -25.04 -11.65 13.07
CA ILE A 178 -25.10 -10.84 11.85
C ILE A 178 -26.21 -11.40 10.96
N THR A 179 -27.08 -10.51 10.47
CA THR A 179 -28.10 -10.87 9.46
C THR A 179 -27.50 -10.86 8.06
N GLU A 180 -28.11 -11.59 7.12
CA GLU A 180 -27.73 -11.55 5.70
C GLU A 180 -27.70 -10.12 5.15
N ALA A 181 -28.77 -9.35 5.41
CA ALA A 181 -28.87 -7.96 4.96
C ALA A 181 -27.80 -7.05 5.60
N ALA A 182 -27.43 -7.30 6.86
CA ALA A 182 -26.29 -6.61 7.47
C ALA A 182 -24.97 -7.05 6.86
N SER A 183 -24.77 -8.33 6.58
CA SER A 183 -23.57 -8.85 5.92
C SER A 183 -23.40 -8.22 4.53
N ALA A 184 -24.46 -8.15 3.73
CA ALA A 184 -24.43 -7.51 2.42
C ALA A 184 -24.13 -6.01 2.51
N LYS A 185 -24.69 -5.31 3.51
CA LYS A 185 -24.37 -3.90 3.77
C LYS A 185 -22.90 -3.71 4.15
N LEU A 186 -22.37 -4.56 5.03
CA LEU A 186 -20.98 -4.51 5.47
C LEU A 186 -20.01 -4.78 4.31
N ASP A 187 -20.34 -5.76 3.46
CA ASP A 187 -19.60 -6.05 2.23
C ASP A 187 -19.55 -4.84 1.29
N ALA A 188 -20.70 -4.20 1.05
CA ALA A 188 -20.79 -2.98 0.26
C ALA A 188 -20.04 -1.78 0.88
N MET A 189 -19.79 -1.80 2.19
CA MET A 189 -19.01 -0.79 2.91
C MET A 189 -17.52 -1.11 2.97
N GLY A 190 -17.04 -2.19 2.33
CA GLY A 190 -15.63 -2.52 2.24
C GLY A 190 -15.08 -3.33 3.43
N VAL A 191 -15.95 -3.99 4.21
CA VAL A 191 -15.48 -4.90 5.27
C VAL A 191 -14.61 -6.00 4.64
N VAL A 192 -13.48 -6.32 5.25
CA VAL A 192 -12.59 -7.39 4.75
C VAL A 192 -12.79 -8.71 5.47
N GLY A 193 -13.51 -8.71 6.59
CA GLY A 193 -13.94 -9.97 7.21
C GLY A 193 -14.82 -9.82 8.45
N LEU A 194 -15.43 -10.92 8.86
CA LEU A 194 -16.44 -10.97 9.91
C LEU A 194 -16.10 -12.03 10.98
N ILE A 195 -16.29 -11.69 12.24
CA ILE A 195 -16.21 -12.61 13.37
C ILE A 195 -17.53 -12.56 14.14
N PHE A 196 -18.20 -13.70 14.29
CA PHE A 196 -19.50 -13.75 14.97
C PHE A 196 -19.77 -15.07 15.70
N HIS A 197 -20.74 -15.06 16.62
CA HIS A 197 -21.17 -16.28 17.31
C HIS A 197 -22.28 -17.00 16.54
N LYS A 198 -23.30 -16.25 16.13
CA LYS A 198 -24.43 -16.76 15.37
C LYS A 198 -24.50 -16.06 14.03
N ASN A 199 -24.90 -16.79 13.02
CA ASN A 199 -25.31 -16.22 11.76
C ASN A 199 -26.58 -16.95 11.32
N THR A 200 -27.44 -16.21 10.64
CA THR A 200 -28.71 -16.71 10.17
C THR A 200 -28.63 -17.28 8.75
N GLU A 201 -27.76 -16.79 7.85
CA GLU A 201 -27.79 -17.18 6.40
C GLU A 201 -26.42 -17.02 5.67
N GLU A 202 -26.39 -16.83 4.34
CA GLU A 202 -25.16 -16.69 3.53
C GLU A 202 -24.29 -15.50 3.96
N VAL A 203 -22.96 -15.67 3.86
CA VAL A 203 -21.97 -14.64 4.14
C VAL A 203 -21.08 -14.45 2.92
N TYR A 204 -21.01 -13.21 2.45
CA TYR A 204 -20.27 -12.86 1.23
C TYR A 204 -18.78 -12.58 1.48
N SER A 205 -18.48 -11.97 2.62
CA SER A 205 -17.11 -11.61 3.02
C SER A 205 -16.43 -12.77 3.78
N PRO A 206 -15.08 -12.81 3.85
CA PRO A 206 -14.38 -13.74 4.71
C PRO A 206 -14.91 -13.76 6.13
N TYR A 207 -15.11 -14.93 6.73
CA TYR A 207 -15.66 -14.99 8.07
C TYR A 207 -15.14 -16.17 8.90
N ILE A 208 -15.23 -16.00 10.22
CA ILE A 208 -15.08 -17.08 11.19
C ILE A 208 -16.20 -17.00 12.22
N ARG A 209 -16.96 -18.09 12.35
CA ARG A 209 -17.93 -18.28 13.42
C ARG A 209 -17.23 -18.87 14.63
N VAL A 210 -17.45 -18.32 15.81
CA VAL A 210 -16.80 -18.76 17.05
C VAL A 210 -17.83 -19.05 18.15
N LYS A 211 -17.39 -19.73 19.21
CA LYS A 211 -18.23 -19.92 20.41
C LYS A 211 -18.33 -18.63 21.23
N GLU A 212 -19.34 -18.56 22.09
CA GLU A 212 -19.58 -17.39 22.95
C GLU A 212 -18.41 -17.11 23.91
N ASP A 213 -17.77 -18.15 24.47
CA ASP A 213 -16.58 -18.01 25.32
C ASP A 213 -15.37 -17.45 24.55
N VAL A 214 -15.23 -17.80 23.28
CA VAL A 214 -14.19 -17.24 22.39
C VAL A 214 -14.49 -15.78 22.07
N MET A 215 -15.76 -15.42 21.83
CA MET A 215 -16.15 -14.02 21.68
C MET A 215 -15.76 -13.20 22.91
N ASP A 216 -16.05 -13.71 24.12
CA ASP A 216 -15.75 -12.99 25.36
C ASP A 216 -14.26 -12.69 25.53
N ARG A 217 -13.39 -13.62 25.09
CA ARG A 217 -11.95 -13.40 25.11
C ARG A 217 -11.51 -12.36 24.06
N LEU A 218 -12.04 -12.46 22.84
CA LEU A 218 -11.74 -11.55 21.72
C LEU A 218 -12.17 -10.10 21.99
N LYS A 219 -13.13 -9.85 22.89
CA LYS A 219 -13.52 -8.48 23.29
C LYS A 219 -12.33 -7.64 23.79
N SER A 220 -11.33 -8.27 24.41
CA SER A 220 -10.13 -7.58 24.89
C SER A 220 -9.16 -7.15 23.78
N ASP A 221 -9.38 -7.62 22.55
CA ASP A 221 -8.55 -7.36 21.38
C ASP A 221 -9.21 -6.40 20.38
N VAL A 222 -10.39 -5.85 20.69
CA VAL A 222 -11.04 -4.83 19.86
C VAL A 222 -10.11 -3.63 19.69
N GLY A 223 -9.99 -3.12 18.46
CA GLY A 223 -9.03 -2.08 18.05
C GLY A 223 -7.64 -2.61 17.69
N LYS A 224 -7.36 -3.91 17.87
CA LYS A 224 -6.13 -4.53 17.38
C LYS A 224 -6.32 -5.05 15.96
N THR A 225 -5.22 -5.17 15.24
CA THR A 225 -5.18 -5.90 13.97
C THR A 225 -5.36 -7.39 14.24
N VAL A 226 -6.29 -8.04 13.56
CA VAL A 226 -6.54 -9.48 13.65
C VAL A 226 -6.41 -10.13 12.29
N TYR A 227 -6.02 -11.41 12.29
CA TYR A 227 -5.85 -12.23 11.10
C TYR A 227 -6.86 -13.36 11.11
N LEU A 228 -7.64 -13.48 10.04
CA LEU A 228 -8.58 -14.56 9.80
C LEU A 228 -7.94 -15.57 8.85
N TYR A 229 -7.95 -16.84 9.24
CA TYR A 229 -7.61 -17.98 8.42
C TYR A 229 -8.83 -18.89 8.28
N PRO A 230 -9.83 -18.55 7.45
CA PRO A 230 -11.13 -19.23 7.43
C PRO A 230 -11.03 -20.74 7.14
N ASP A 231 -10.16 -21.16 6.21
CA ASP A 231 -9.93 -22.57 5.87
C ASP A 231 -9.51 -23.42 7.08
N SER A 232 -8.66 -22.84 7.95
CA SER A 232 -8.20 -23.50 9.18
C SER A 232 -9.06 -23.15 10.40
N LYS A 233 -10.06 -22.28 10.23
CA LYS A 233 -10.95 -21.75 11.27
C LYS A 233 -10.20 -21.07 12.42
N LYS A 234 -9.13 -20.33 12.12
CA LYS A 234 -8.30 -19.68 13.14
C LYS A 234 -8.34 -18.17 13.05
N ILE A 235 -8.45 -17.54 14.21
CA ILE A 235 -8.24 -16.10 14.37
C ILE A 235 -6.93 -15.92 15.11
N VAL A 236 -6.07 -15.04 14.63
CA VAL A 236 -4.78 -14.76 15.26
C VAL A 236 -4.65 -13.28 15.55
N VAL A 237 -4.36 -12.96 16.81
CA VAL A 237 -4.05 -11.61 17.27
C VAL A 237 -2.54 -11.54 17.46
N PRO A 238 -1.79 -10.77 16.65
CA PRO A 238 -0.35 -10.58 16.83
C PRO A 238 -0.04 -9.99 18.21
N LYS A 239 1.10 -10.39 18.78
CA LYS A 239 1.62 -9.81 20.04
C LYS A 239 2.11 -8.37 19.86
#